data_AF-A0A6G4A2M5-F1
#
_entry.id   AF-A0A6G4A2M5-F1
#
_cell.length_a   1.000
_cell.length_b   1.000
_cell.length_c   1.000
_cell.angle_alpha   90.00
_cell.angle_beta   90.00
_cell.angle_gamma   90.00
#
_symmetry.space_group_name_H-M   'P 1'
#
loop_
_entity.id
_entity.type
_entity.pdbx_description
1 polymer ?
#
loop_
_entity_poly.entity_id
_entity_poly.type
_entity_poly.pdbx_seq_one_letter_code
_entity_poly.pdbx_strand_id
1 'polypeptide(L)'
;MKLAAVYAIADLVPAHKLNRDYMIPPPFEPMIAPNVAAAVAQAAMDTGCASVYINAEEVKDRTKKLIRKNDAVGSYFSWYADMTEKE
;
A
#
# COMPACT_ATOMS: atom_id res chain seq x y z
N MET A 1 12.69 -8.85 2.93
CA MET A 1 11.28 -8.64 2.53
C MET A 1 10.39 -8.03 3.61
N LYS A 2 10.28 -8.57 4.84
CA LYS A 2 9.45 -7.96 5.91
C LYS A 2 9.79 -6.50 6.21
N LEU A 3 11.08 -6.17 6.29
CA LEU A 3 11.53 -4.79 6.49
C LEU A 3 11.09 -3.85 5.36
N ALA A 4 11.15 -4.30 4.10
CA ALA A 4 10.69 -3.50 2.97
C ALA A 4 9.19 -3.18 3.05
N ALA A 5 8.38 -4.16 3.52
CA ALA A 5 6.96 -3.92 3.78
C ALA A 5 6.74 -2.91 4.91
N VAL A 6 7.49 -3.02 6.00
CA VAL A 6 7.41 -2.09 7.14
C VAL A 6 7.78 -0.67 6.72
N TYR A 7 8.87 -0.50 5.98
CA TYR A 7 9.27 0.82 5.47
C TYR A 7 8.21 1.40 4.52
N ALA A 8 7.66 0.59 3.62
CA ALA A 8 6.59 1.04 2.73
C ALA A 8 5.32 1.51 3.48
N ILE A 9 5.01 0.92 4.64
CA ILE A 9 3.90 1.35 5.50
C ILE A 9 4.27 2.63 6.27
N ALA A 10 5.49 2.71 6.78
CA ALA A 10 5.97 3.89 7.52
C ALA A 10 6.00 5.14 6.62
N ASP A 11 6.45 4.99 5.39
CA ASP A 11 6.56 6.09 4.41
C ASP A 11 5.19 6.63 3.95
N LEU A 12 4.09 5.92 4.24
CA LEU A 12 2.74 6.42 3.97
C LEU A 12 2.28 7.48 4.97
N VAL A 13 2.90 7.57 6.16
CA VAL A 13 2.57 8.59 7.15
C VAL A 13 3.34 9.86 6.82
N PRO A 14 2.66 10.97 6.44
CA PRO A 14 3.37 12.21 6.16
C PRO A 14 4.03 12.76 7.44
N ALA A 15 5.25 13.27 7.34
CA ALA A 15 6.00 13.78 8.49
C ALA A 15 5.23 14.85 9.29
N HIS A 16 4.38 15.65 8.62
CA HIS A 16 3.55 16.68 9.28
C HIS A 16 2.35 16.12 10.04
N LYS A 17 1.90 14.88 9.74
CA LYS A 17 0.83 14.20 10.48
C LYS A 17 1.36 13.36 11.64
N LEU A 18 2.67 13.12 11.71
CA LEU A 18 3.28 12.28 12.73
C LEU A 18 3.17 12.92 14.11
N ASN A 19 2.40 12.30 15.00
CA ASN A 19 2.23 12.73 16.38
C ASN A 19 1.96 11.51 17.28
N ARG A 20 1.81 11.73 18.60
CA ARG A 20 1.60 10.62 19.57
C ARG A 20 0.36 9.79 19.28
N ASP A 21 -0.66 10.38 18.68
CA ASP A 21 -1.94 9.76 18.38
C ASP A 21 -2.01 9.26 16.91
N TYR A 22 -1.01 9.57 16.08
CA TYR A 22 -0.95 9.20 14.67
C TYR A 22 0.46 8.75 14.26
N MET A 23 0.77 7.49 14.56
CA MET A 23 2.04 6.83 14.23
C MET A 23 1.94 5.80 13.09
N ILE A 24 0.74 5.28 12.82
CA ILE A 24 0.49 4.21 11.85
C ILE A 24 -0.70 4.64 10.98
N PRO A 25 -0.66 4.43 9.65
CA PRO A 25 -1.77 4.79 8.80
C PRO A 25 -3.00 3.90 9.10
N PRO A 26 -4.22 4.34 8.75
CA PRO A 26 -5.42 3.52 8.88
C PRO A 26 -5.25 2.14 8.21
N PRO A 27 -5.64 1.04 8.86
CA PRO A 27 -5.32 -0.32 8.40
C PRO A 27 -5.92 -0.68 7.04
N PHE A 28 -6.97 0.03 6.61
CA PHE A 28 -7.67 -0.19 5.34
C PHE A 28 -7.44 0.93 4.32
N GLU A 29 -6.38 1.72 4.48
CA GLU A 29 -6.07 2.77 3.52
C GLU A 29 -5.74 2.19 2.13
N PRO A 30 -6.44 2.64 1.07
CA PRO A 30 -6.32 2.16 -0.32
C PRO A 30 -4.92 1.88 -0.83
N MET A 31 -3.98 2.75 -0.46
CA MET A 31 -2.64 2.80 -1.03
C MET A 31 -1.63 1.93 -0.29
N ILE A 32 -2.00 1.36 0.87
CA ILE A 32 -1.11 0.47 1.65
C ILE A 32 -0.73 -0.75 0.83
N ALA A 33 -1.71 -1.55 0.41
CA ALA A 33 -1.46 -2.81 -0.29
C ALA A 33 -0.67 -2.62 -1.61
N PRO A 34 -1.00 -1.64 -2.48
CA PRO A 34 -0.20 -1.37 -3.68
C PRO A 34 1.25 -0.99 -3.40
N ASN A 35 1.49 -0.11 -2.41
CA ASN A 35 2.85 0.34 -2.08
C ASN A 35 3.67 -0.78 -1.44
N VAL A 36 3.07 -1.57 -0.54
CA VAL A 36 3.72 -2.74 0.06
C VAL A 36 4.06 -3.78 -1.00
N ALA A 37 3.14 -4.08 -1.92
CA ALA A 37 3.38 -5.05 -2.99
C ALA A 37 4.57 -4.63 -3.88
N ALA A 38 4.65 -3.35 -4.24
CA ALA A 38 5.75 -2.81 -5.03
C ALA A 38 7.10 -2.93 -4.29
N ALA A 39 7.16 -2.49 -3.04
CA ALA A 39 8.38 -2.51 -2.23
C ALA A 39 8.89 -3.93 -1.96
N VAL A 40 7.98 -4.88 -1.70
CA VAL A 40 8.34 -6.29 -1.49
C VAL A 40 8.79 -6.93 -2.80
N ALA A 41 8.13 -6.64 -3.92
CA ALA A 41 8.55 -7.13 -5.23
C ALA A 41 9.96 -6.64 -5.59
N GLN A 42 10.24 -5.35 -5.37
CA GLN A 42 11.58 -4.80 -5.56
C GLN A 42 12.61 -5.51 -4.69
N ALA A 43 12.32 -5.64 -3.39
CA ALA A 43 13.22 -6.32 -2.46
C ALA A 43 13.45 -7.81 -2.83
N ALA A 44 12.45 -8.49 -3.39
CA ALA A 44 12.59 -9.87 -3.85
C ALA A 44 13.48 -9.98 -5.09
N MET A 45 13.41 -9.00 -6.00
CA MET A 45 14.30 -8.93 -7.16
C MET A 45 15.74 -8.61 -6.73
N ASP A 46 15.92 -7.65 -5.83
CA ASP A 46 17.24 -7.23 -5.34
C ASP A 46 17.99 -8.37 -4.63
N THR A 47 17.26 -9.22 -3.88
CA THR A 47 17.85 -10.37 -3.18
C THR A 47 17.95 -11.64 -4.03
N GLY A 48 17.54 -11.60 -5.30
CA GLY A 48 17.54 -12.77 -6.20
C GLY A 48 16.56 -13.87 -5.80
N CYS A 49 15.62 -13.60 -4.89
CA CYS A 49 14.59 -14.56 -4.49
C CYS A 49 13.43 -14.62 -5.50
N ALA A 50 13.29 -13.61 -6.36
CA ALA A 50 12.21 -13.52 -7.34
C ALA A 50 12.39 -14.51 -8.49
N SER A 51 11.34 -15.28 -8.78
CA SER A 51 11.25 -16.10 -10.00
C SER A 51 10.79 -15.31 -11.22
N VAL A 52 10.17 -14.14 -11.01
CA VAL A 52 9.65 -13.26 -12.06
C VAL A 52 10.21 -11.87 -11.83
N TYR A 53 10.88 -11.33 -12.85
CA TYR A 53 11.40 -9.96 -12.87
C TYR A 53 10.40 -9.07 -13.59
N ILE A 54 9.87 -8.09 -12.87
CA ILE A 54 8.82 -7.18 -13.35
C ILE A 54 9.02 -5.83 -12.68
N ASN A 55 8.71 -4.74 -13.38
CA ASN A 55 8.80 -3.41 -12.80
C ASN A 55 7.89 -3.30 -11.56
N ALA A 56 8.43 -2.81 -10.44
CA ALA A 56 7.69 -2.64 -9.19
C ALA A 56 6.46 -1.73 -9.35
N GLU A 57 6.50 -0.72 -10.22
CA GLU A 57 5.34 0.14 -10.49
C GLU A 57 4.23 -0.63 -11.24
N GLU A 58 4.60 -1.60 -12.09
CA GLU A 58 3.61 -2.47 -12.73
C GLU A 58 2.92 -3.37 -11.70
N VAL A 59 3.65 -3.87 -10.70
CA VAL A 59 3.09 -4.65 -9.58
C VAL A 59 2.12 -3.78 -8.76
N LYS A 60 2.47 -2.52 -8.52
CA LYS A 60 1.61 -1.55 -7.84
C LYS A 60 0.28 -1.36 -8.58
N ASP A 61 0.34 -1.13 -9.89
CA ASP A 61 -0.86 -0.90 -10.70
C ASP A 61 -1.75 -2.14 -10.84
N ARG A 62 -1.15 -3.33 -10.94
CA ARG A 62 -1.89 -4.60 -10.88
C ARG A 62 -2.63 -4.73 -9.54
N THR A 63 -1.95 -4.41 -8.44
CA THR A 63 -2.53 -4.47 -7.09
C THR A 63 -3.69 -3.48 -6.92
N LYS A 64 -3.56 -2.23 -7.41
CA LYS A 64 -4.67 -1.26 -7.42
C LYS A 64 -5.92 -1.80 -8.14
N LYS A 65 -5.73 -2.43 -9.31
CA LYS A 65 -6.83 -3.02 -10.10
C LYS A 65 -7.51 -4.18 -9.38
N LEU A 66 -6.75 -4.98 -8.62
CA LEU A 66 -7.29 -6.11 -7.84
C LEU A 66 -8.15 -5.65 -6.66
N ILE A 67 -7.70 -4.62 -5.94
CA ILE A 67 -8.46 -4.07 -4.81
C ILE A 67 -9.81 -3.52 -5.27
N ARG A 68 -9.82 -2.78 -6.39
CA ARG A 68 -11.05 -2.21 -6.97
C ARG A 68 -12.05 -3.28 -7.45
N LYS A 69 -11.59 -4.46 -7.86
CA LYS A 69 -12.45 -5.56 -8.33
C LYS A 69 -13.07 -6.39 -7.20
N ASN A 70 -12.60 -6.24 -5.97
CA ASN A 70 -13.05 -7.07 -4.87
C ASN A 70 -14.22 -6.37 -4.13
N ASP A 71 -15.46 -6.74 -4.43
CA ASP A 71 -16.70 -6.03 -4.03
C ASP A 71 -16.82 -5.76 -2.51
N ALA A 72 -16.29 -6.63 -1.66
CA ALA A 72 -16.31 -6.45 -0.20
C ALA A 72 -15.35 -5.34 0.28
N VAL A 73 -14.15 -5.27 -0.30
CA VAL A 73 -13.18 -4.19 0.00
C VAL A 73 -13.59 -2.92 -0.74
N GLY A 74 -14.07 -3.04 -1.98
CA GLY A 74 -14.57 -1.94 -2.80
C GLY A 74 -15.73 -1.18 -2.16
N SER A 75 -16.66 -1.87 -1.48
CA SER A 75 -17.77 -1.24 -0.76
C SER A 75 -17.27 -0.42 0.45
N TYR A 76 -16.40 -0.99 1.28
CA TYR A 76 -15.80 -0.28 2.42
C TYR A 76 -14.90 0.88 1.97
N PHE A 77 -14.25 0.71 0.81
CA PHE A 77 -13.36 1.66 0.16
C PHE A 77 -14.10 2.84 -0.45
N SER A 78 -15.26 2.62 -1.09
CA SER A 78 -16.13 3.71 -1.57
C SER A 78 -16.56 4.58 -0.40
N TRP A 79 -16.98 3.96 0.71
CA TRP A 79 -17.38 4.67 1.91
C TRP A 79 -16.22 5.47 2.55
N TYR A 80 -15.01 4.91 2.60
CA TYR A 80 -13.83 5.62 3.12
C TYR A 80 -13.41 6.81 2.25
N ALA A 81 -13.39 6.66 0.92
CA ALA A 81 -13.05 7.75 0.01
C ALA A 81 -14.02 8.93 0.14
N ASP A 82 -15.32 8.65 0.25
CA ASP A 82 -16.38 9.64 0.46
C ASP A 82 -16.25 10.39 1.80
N MET A 83 -15.59 9.80 2.81
CA MET A 83 -15.34 10.46 4.11
C MET A 83 -14.10 11.34 4.11
N THR A 84 -13.05 10.97 3.36
CA THR A 84 -11.78 11.70 3.32
C THR A 84 -11.81 12.95 2.44
N GLU A 85 -12.76 13.05 1.50
CA GLU A 85 -12.96 14.26 0.67
C GLU A 85 -13.78 15.37 1.36
N LYS A 86 -14.20 15.16 2.61
CA LYS A 86 -15.05 16.11 3.37
C LYS A 86 -14.31 16.94 4.43
N GLU A 87 -12.99 16.90 4.46
CA GLU A 87 -12.13 17.82 5.24
C GLU A 87 -11.35 18.76 4.32
#